data_AF-A0A6I9Z9U3-F1
#
_entry.id   AF-A0A6I9Z9U3-F1
#
_cell.length_a   1.000
_cell.length_b   1.000
_cell.length_c   1.000
_cell.angle_alpha   90.00
_cell.angle_beta   90.00
_cell.angle_gamma   90.00
#
_symmetry.space_group_name_H-M   'P 1'
#
loop_
_entity.id
_entity.type
_entity.pdbx_description
1 polymer ?
#
loop_
_entity_poly.entity_id
_entity_poly.type
_entity_poly.pdbx_seq_one_letter_code
_entity_poly.pdbx_strand_id
1 'polypeptide(L)'
;HLALTRLSRRYGDVMEVRIGTRPVLVLSGLDTIRQALVKQGEDFMGRPDLYSFRFVTDGQSLAFSPDSGEVWKARRKLAQSALKSFSIAPSPTSSCSCLLEEHVSKEAEYLVTKFLQLMEEDK
;
A
#
# COMPACT_ATOMS: atom_id res chain seq x y z
N HIS A 1 -9.06 -12.90 -4.33
CA HIS A 1 -7.76 -13.58 -4.45
C HIS A 1 -7.90 -15.11 -4.49
N LEU A 2 -8.69 -15.75 -3.61
CA LEU A 2 -8.85 -17.23 -3.57
C LEU A 2 -9.18 -17.90 -4.93
N ALA A 3 -10.16 -17.37 -5.66
CA ALA A 3 -10.53 -17.91 -6.97
C ALA A 3 -9.39 -17.81 -7.99
N LEU A 4 -8.70 -16.66 -8.03
CA LEU A 4 -7.55 -16.44 -8.91
C LEU A 4 -6.38 -17.37 -8.54
N THR A 5 -6.14 -17.63 -7.26
CA THR A 5 -5.12 -18.61 -6.82
C THR A 5 -5.45 -20.03 -7.27
N ARG A 6 -6.74 -20.42 -7.28
CA ARG A 6 -7.14 -21.74 -7.80
C ARG A 6 -6.95 -21.83 -9.32
N LEU A 7 -7.22 -20.74 -10.04
CA LEU A 7 -7.01 -20.67 -11.48
C LEU A 7 -5.53 -20.70 -11.84
N SER A 8 -4.66 -19.98 -11.12
CA SER A 8 -3.22 -20.00 -11.42
C SER A 8 -2.59 -21.39 -11.22
N ARG A 9 -3.08 -22.18 -10.27
CA ARG A 9 -2.66 -23.60 -10.14
C ARG A 9 -3.00 -24.45 -11.36
N ARG A 10 -4.03 -24.08 -12.14
CA ARG A 10 -4.47 -24.82 -13.32
C ARG A 10 -3.85 -24.28 -14.61
N TYR A 11 -3.77 -22.96 -14.74
CA TYR A 11 -3.38 -22.28 -15.98
C TYR A 11 -1.95 -21.73 -15.95
N GLY A 12 -1.29 -21.78 -14.80
CA GLY A 12 0.07 -21.30 -14.60
C GLY A 12 0.15 -19.90 -13.99
N ASP A 13 1.39 -19.45 -13.84
CA ASP A 13 1.73 -18.20 -13.17
C ASP A 13 1.38 -16.94 -13.96
N VAL A 14 1.22 -17.05 -15.28
CA VAL A 14 0.78 -15.97 -16.15
C VAL A 14 -0.50 -16.42 -16.85
N MET A 15 -1.62 -15.78 -16.52
CA MET A 15 -2.91 -16.09 -17.14
C MET A 15 -3.72 -14.82 -17.39
N GLU A 16 -4.54 -14.85 -18.44
CA GLU A 16 -5.51 -13.80 -18.72
C GLU A 16 -6.90 -14.22 -18.26
N VAL A 17 -7.60 -13.30 -17.60
CA VAL A 17 -9.03 -13.42 -17.31
C VAL A 17 -9.75 -12.20 -17.87
N ARG A 18 -11.05 -12.34 -18.16
CA ARG A 18 -11.88 -11.22 -18.64
C ARG A 18 -12.89 -10.84 -17.57
N ILE A 19 -12.92 -9.56 -17.22
CA ILE A 19 -13.94 -8.98 -16.34
C ILE A 19 -14.88 -8.16 -17.22
N GLY A 20 -16.06 -8.72 -17.52
CA GLY A 20 -16.93 -8.19 -18.56
C GLY A 20 -16.22 -8.18 -19.92
N THR A 21 -16.06 -7.00 -20.51
CA THR A 21 -15.34 -6.83 -21.79
C THR A 21 -13.85 -6.55 -21.62
N ARG A 22 -13.37 -6.30 -20.39
CA ARG A 22 -11.99 -5.87 -20.13
C ARG A 22 -11.07 -7.05 -19.85
N PRO A 23 -9.99 -7.26 -20.63
CA PRO A 23 -8.98 -8.25 -20.33
C PRO A 23 -8.14 -7.83 -19.12
N VAL A 24 -7.75 -8.79 -18.30
CA VAL A 24 -6.96 -8.61 -17.08
C VAL A 24 -5.90 -9.70 -17.01
N LEU A 25 -4.63 -9.29 -17.06
CA LEU A 25 -3.50 -10.17 -16.82
C LEU A 25 -3.36 -10.42 -15.32
N VAL A 26 -3.28 -11.68 -14.92
CA VAL A 26 -3.06 -12.11 -13.55
C VAL A 26 -1.69 -12.76 -13.48
N LEU A 27 -0.82 -12.19 -12.65
CA LEU A 27 0.50 -12.72 -12.33
C LEU A 27 0.43 -13.42 -10.97
N SER A 28 0.96 -14.65 -10.92
CA SER A 28 1.09 -15.48 -9.73
C SER A 28 2.52 -16.04 -9.65
N GLY A 29 2.92 -16.58 -8.49
CA GLY A 29 4.25 -17.12 -8.31
C GLY A 29 5.32 -16.04 -8.03
N LEU A 30 6.27 -16.36 -7.15
CA LEU A 30 7.26 -15.40 -6.69
C LEU A 30 8.19 -14.91 -7.82
N ASP A 31 8.69 -15.83 -8.63
CA ASP A 31 9.66 -15.51 -9.69
C ASP A 31 9.03 -14.68 -10.81
N THR A 32 7.81 -15.02 -11.23
CA THR A 32 7.04 -14.28 -12.22
C THR A 32 6.69 -12.87 -11.75
N ILE A 33 6.23 -12.72 -10.49
CA ILE A 33 5.96 -11.40 -9.90
C ILE A 33 7.23 -10.58 -9.79
N ARG A 34 8.36 -11.18 -9.37
CA ARG A 34 9.66 -10.50 -9.31
C ARG A 34 10.14 -10.08 -10.70
N GLN A 35 9.95 -10.94 -11.70
CA GLN A 35 10.32 -10.62 -13.09
C GLN A 35 9.55 -9.40 -13.58
N ALA A 36 8.22 -9.37 -13.41
CA ALA A 36 7.38 -8.29 -13.89
C ALA A 36 7.57 -6.99 -13.09
N LEU A 37 7.49 -7.04 -11.76
CA LEU A 37 7.43 -5.82 -10.93
C LEU A 37 8.80 -5.26 -10.55
N VAL A 38 9.88 -6.05 -10.65
CA VAL A 38 11.24 -5.61 -10.31
C VAL A 38 12.09 -5.50 -11.56
N LYS A 39 12.24 -6.58 -12.33
CA LYS A 39 13.13 -6.54 -13.51
C LYS A 39 12.54 -5.76 -14.68
N GLN A 40 11.22 -5.80 -14.84
CA GLN A 40 10.46 -5.05 -15.84
C GLN A 40 9.58 -3.96 -15.19
N GLY A 41 10.04 -3.41 -14.05
CA GLY A 41 9.22 -2.53 -13.22
C GLY A 41 8.65 -1.31 -13.95
N GLU A 42 9.41 -0.71 -14.87
CA GLU A 42 8.94 0.44 -15.67
C GLU A 42 7.78 0.07 -16.61
N ASP A 43 7.71 -1.18 -17.09
CA ASP A 43 6.63 -1.66 -17.95
C ASP A 43 5.32 -1.89 -17.16
N PHE A 44 5.44 -2.22 -15.87
CA PHE A 44 4.31 -2.60 -15.00
C PHE A 44 3.98 -1.55 -13.92
N MET A 45 4.62 -0.38 -13.93
CA MET A 45 4.40 0.64 -12.88
C MET A 45 3.08 1.39 -13.00
N GLY A 46 2.42 1.33 -14.16
CA GLY A 46 1.18 2.05 -14.46
C GLY A 46 0.00 1.71 -13.55
N ARG A 47 -1.03 2.55 -13.60
CA ARG A 47 -2.32 2.28 -12.95
C ARG A 47 -3.44 2.28 -14.00
N PRO A 48 -4.42 1.36 -13.88
CA PRO A 48 -5.56 1.35 -14.77
C PRO A 48 -6.45 2.58 -14.50
N ASP A 49 -6.96 3.21 -15.57
CA ASP A 49 -8.02 4.23 -15.46
C ASP A 49 -9.36 3.55 -15.17
N LEU A 50 -9.58 3.22 -13.89
CA LEU A 50 -10.83 2.67 -13.38
C LEU A 50 -11.74 3.81 -12.95
N TYR A 51 -13.05 3.69 -13.24
CA TYR A 51 -14.04 4.70 -12.87
C TYR A 51 -14.00 5.07 -11.38
N SER A 52 -13.84 4.08 -10.50
CA SER A 52 -13.75 4.29 -9.05
C SER A 52 -12.53 5.12 -8.62
N PHE A 53 -11.40 5.03 -9.34
CA PHE A 53 -10.17 5.75 -8.98
C PHE A 53 -10.31 7.26 -9.16
N ARG A 54 -11.20 7.71 -10.05
CA ARG A 54 -11.47 9.13 -10.29
C ARG A 54 -12.09 9.84 -9.07
N PHE A 55 -12.70 9.10 -8.15
CA PHE A 55 -13.29 9.66 -6.93
C PHE A 55 -12.29 9.75 -5.77
N VAL A 56 -11.07 9.25 -5.93
CA VAL A 56 -10.05 9.32 -4.88
C VAL A 56 -9.20 10.57 -5.07
N THR A 57 -9.29 11.50 -4.12
CA THR A 57 -8.53 12.77 -4.18
C THR A 57 -8.76 13.51 -5.50
N ASP A 58 -10.03 13.58 -5.94
CA ASP A 58 -10.43 14.23 -7.20
C ASP A 58 -9.64 13.74 -8.43
N GLY A 59 -9.34 12.43 -8.45
CA GLY A 59 -8.58 11.77 -9.53
C GLY A 59 -7.08 12.05 -9.50
N GLN A 60 -6.58 12.85 -8.56
CA GLN A 60 -5.17 13.24 -8.46
C GLN A 60 -4.38 12.45 -7.41
N SER A 61 -4.92 11.35 -6.91
CA SER A 61 -4.26 10.52 -5.90
C SER A 61 -2.89 9.99 -6.34
N LEU A 62 -1.89 10.03 -5.46
CA LEU A 62 -0.57 9.45 -5.68
C LEU A 62 -0.61 7.92 -5.91
N ALA A 63 -1.59 7.23 -5.32
CA ALA A 63 -1.69 5.77 -5.36
C ALA A 63 -2.55 5.24 -6.53
N PHE A 64 -3.56 6.02 -6.94
CA PHE A 64 -4.63 5.57 -7.84
C PHE A 64 -4.73 6.33 -9.16
N SER A 65 -4.09 7.50 -9.30
CA SER A 65 -4.07 8.21 -10.58
C SER A 65 -3.40 7.37 -11.68
N PRO A 66 -3.87 7.45 -12.94
CA PRO A 66 -3.23 6.78 -14.07
C PRO A 66 -1.86 7.38 -14.44
N ASP A 67 -1.51 8.57 -13.93
CA ASP A 67 -0.19 9.16 -14.12
C ASP A 67 0.89 8.35 -13.38
N SER A 68 1.78 7.73 -14.15
CA SER A 68 2.97 7.01 -13.67
C SER A 68 4.27 7.58 -14.23
N GLY A 69 4.25 8.82 -14.72
CA GLY A 69 5.43 9.48 -15.29
C GLY A 69 6.34 10.13 -14.24
N GLU A 70 7.13 11.11 -14.67
CA GLU A 70 8.07 11.83 -13.81
C GLU A 70 7.39 12.62 -12.68
N VAL A 71 6.17 13.13 -12.93
CA VAL A 71 5.37 13.82 -11.89
C VAL A 71 5.04 12.86 -10.74
N TRP A 72 4.61 11.64 -11.06
CA TRP A 72 4.37 10.60 -10.06
C TRP A 72 5.66 10.23 -9.31
N LYS A 73 6.79 10.05 -10.00
CA LYS A 73 8.09 9.74 -9.38
C LYS A 73 8.51 10.84 -8.39
N ALA A 74 8.37 12.11 -8.76
CA ALA A 74 8.68 13.26 -7.91
C ALA A 74 7.79 13.31 -6.66
N ARG A 75 6.47 13.16 -6.82
CA ARG A 75 5.50 13.14 -5.71
C ARG A 75 5.75 11.97 -4.76
N ARG A 76 6.06 10.79 -5.31
CA ARG A 76 6.40 9.59 -4.53
C ARG A 76 7.66 9.82 -3.69
N LYS A 77 8.72 10.39 -4.29
CA LYS A 77 9.96 10.71 -3.58
C LYS A 77 9.72 11.71 -2.44
N LEU A 78 8.91 12.74 -2.66
CA LEU A 78 8.55 13.71 -1.63
C LEU A 78 7.81 13.05 -0.46
N ALA A 79 6.79 12.23 -0.75
CA ALA A 79 6.03 11.53 0.28
C ALA A 79 6.90 10.54 1.08
N GLN A 80 7.77 9.80 0.41
CA GLN A 80 8.70 8.86 1.06
C GLN A 80 9.71 9.59 1.96
N SER A 81 10.28 10.71 1.49
CA SER A 81 11.19 11.53 2.29
C SER A 81 10.50 12.10 3.52
N ALA A 82 9.30 12.66 3.36
CA ALA A 82 8.52 13.19 4.49
C ALA A 82 8.19 12.08 5.51
N LEU A 83 7.71 10.92 5.05
CA LEU A 83 7.44 9.79 5.94
C LEU A 83 8.68 9.37 6.71
N LYS A 84 9.84 9.24 6.06
CA LYS A 84 11.09 8.89 6.73
C LYS A 84 11.48 9.93 7.80
N SER A 85 11.37 11.22 7.47
CA SER A 85 11.69 12.33 8.37
C SER A 85 10.76 12.42 9.58
N PHE A 86 9.50 12.04 9.46
CA PHE A 86 8.53 12.16 10.56
C PHE A 86 8.20 10.84 11.26
N SER A 87 8.82 9.73 10.88
CA SER A 87 8.62 8.42 11.54
C SER A 87 9.92 7.84 12.10
N ILE A 88 10.93 7.67 11.24
CA ILE A 88 12.18 6.97 11.58
C ILE A 88 13.23 7.96 12.14
N ALA A 89 13.01 9.27 11.99
CA ALA A 89 13.91 10.25 12.57
C ALA A 89 13.99 10.10 14.10
N PRO A 90 15.17 10.37 14.70
CA PRO A 90 15.34 10.37 16.14
C PRO A 90 14.32 11.30 16.78
N SER A 91 13.70 10.87 17.87
CA SER A 91 12.83 11.75 18.64
C SER A 91 13.66 12.89 19.25
N PRO A 92 13.14 14.13 19.30
CA PRO A 92 13.83 15.24 19.96
C PRO A 92 13.85 15.08 21.49
N THR A 93 12.99 14.21 22.03
CA THR A 93 12.76 13.97 23.47
C THR A 93 13.57 12.79 24.02
N SER A 94 13.97 11.84 23.17
CA SER A 94 14.69 10.62 23.57
C SER A 94 15.77 10.25 22.55
N SER A 95 16.96 9.92 23.07
CA SER A 95 18.12 9.52 22.25
C SER A 95 18.06 8.08 21.74
N CYS A 96 17.14 7.25 22.25
CA CYS A 96 17.09 5.81 21.96
C CYS A 96 15.85 5.40 21.15
N SER A 97 14.94 6.32 20.85
CA SER A 97 13.68 6.03 20.15
C SER A 97 13.46 6.94 18.95
N CYS A 98 12.75 6.43 17.95
CA CYS A 98 12.28 7.24 16.82
C CYS A 98 10.88 7.82 17.10
N LEU A 99 10.49 8.86 16.35
CA LEU A 99 9.18 9.50 16.49
C LEU A 99 8.01 8.51 16.39
N LEU A 100 8.11 7.51 15.51
CA LEU A 100 7.09 6.49 15.36
C LEU A 100 6.93 5.64 16.64
N GLU A 101 8.02 5.25 17.27
CA GLU A 101 8.00 4.43 18.49
C GLU A 101 7.39 5.20 19.66
N GLU A 102 7.72 6.48 19.81
CA GLU A 102 7.15 7.35 20.84
C GLU A 102 5.62 7.48 20.66
N HIS A 103 5.17 7.73 19.44
CA HIS A 103 3.74 7.79 19.13
C HIS A 103 3.02 6.45 19.35
N VAL A 104 3.59 5.34 18.88
CA VAL A 104 2.97 4.02 19.04
C VAL A 104 2.86 3.64 20.51
N SER A 105 3.90 3.90 21.30
CA SER A 105 3.91 3.60 22.74
C SER A 105 2.83 4.41 23.46
N LYS A 106 2.75 5.72 23.19
CA LYS A 106 1.74 6.60 23.79
C LYS A 106 0.31 6.19 23.43
N GLU A 107 0.04 5.91 22.16
CA GLU A 107 -1.29 5.48 21.71
C GLU A 107 -1.66 4.10 22.25
N ALA A 108 -0.69 3.19 22.40
CA ALA A 108 -0.91 1.87 23.00
C ALA A 108 -1.27 1.99 24.50
N GLU A 109 -0.58 2.83 25.26
CA GLU A 109 -0.90 3.10 26.67
C GLU A 109 -2.30 3.72 26.82
N TYR A 110 -2.63 4.69 25.95
CA TYR A 110 -3.97 5.28 25.90
C TYR A 110 -5.04 4.23 25.61
N LEU A 111 -4.81 3.37 24.62
CA LEU A 111 -5.73 2.31 24.23
C LEU A 111 -5.99 1.32 25.37
N VAL A 112 -4.94 0.89 26.09
CA VAL A 112 -5.07 0.00 27.26
C VAL A 112 -5.89 0.68 28.35
N THR A 113 -5.59 1.93 28.65
CA THR A 113 -6.34 2.72 29.66
C THR A 113 -7.82 2.82 29.28
N LYS A 114 -8.10 3.08 28.00
CA LYS A 114 -9.48 3.20 27.52
C LYS A 114 -10.24 1.88 27.60
N PHE A 115 -9.60 0.76 27.29
CA PHE A 115 -10.23 -0.57 27.44
C PHE A 115 -10.52 -0.92 28.89
N LEU A 116 -9.63 -0.58 29.84
CA LEU A 116 -9.87 -0.81 31.26
C LEU A 116 -11.10 -0.04 31.77
N GLN A 117 -11.23 1.24 31.40
CA GLN A 117 -12.37 2.07 31.78
C GLN A 117 -13.70 1.50 31.26
N LEU A 118 -13.74 1.07 29.99
CA LEU A 118 -14.96 0.49 29.40
C LEU A 118 -15.37 -0.81 30.11
N MET A 119 -14.40 -1.62 30.55
CA MET A 119 -14.69 -2.85 31.32
C MET A 119 -15.20 -2.58 32.74
N GLU A 120 -14.92 -1.40 33.30
CA GLU A 120 -15.45 -0.97 34.59
C GLU A 120 -16.86 -0.36 34.46
N GLU A 121 -17.16 0.30 33.34
CA GLU A 121 -18.49 0.87 33.04
C GLU A 121 -19.52 -0.20 32.64
N ASP A 122 -19.10 -1.32 32.04
CA ASP A 122 -19.96 -2.46 31.67
C ASP A 122 -20.26 -3.42 32.84
N LYS A 123 -19.78 -3.13 34.06
CA LYS A 123 -20.07 -3.88 35.30
C LYS A 123 -21.17 -3.24 36.12
#